data_AF-A0A3D4EV11-F1
#
_entry.id   AF-A0A3D4EV11-F1
#
_cell.length_a   1.000
_cell.length_b   1.000
_cell.length_c   1.000
_cell.angle_alpha   90.00
_cell.angle_beta   90.00
_cell.angle_gamma   90.00
#
_symmetry.space_group_name_H-M   'P 1'
#
loop_
_entity.id
_entity.type
_entity.pdbx_description
1 polymer ?
#
loop_
_entity_poly.entity_id
_entity_poly.type
_entity_poly.pdbx_seq_one_letter_code
_entity_poly.pdbx_strand_id
1 'polypeptide(L)'
;HDWLEILSVQRVEDGPKLFIEIPQIEPVHQLHLHLDDGKRIELFATIHQLGEPFTHYKGYRKIEKTFGIDPALVSSDLHDPEVLMEACTACHHPKDQTVGPSLKFIRGRYAENPNGIVDWAMNPKKNNPQLAPMPSFKFLGKKRLRAIAEKILE
;
A
#
# COMPACT_ATOMS: atom_id res chain seq x y z
N HIS A 1 -4.88 13.84 4.81
CA HIS A 1 -5.65 13.52 3.59
C HIS A 1 -4.63 13.27 2.51
N ASP A 2 -4.47 12.01 2.11
CA ASP A 2 -3.52 11.65 1.06
C ASP A 2 -4.19 11.93 -0.28
N TRP A 3 -3.47 12.60 -1.17
CA TRP A 3 -3.94 12.86 -2.52
C TRP A 3 -3.70 11.61 -3.38
N LEU A 4 -4.77 11.08 -3.97
CA LEU A 4 -4.67 9.95 -4.89
C LEU A 4 -4.64 10.47 -6.33
N GLU A 5 -3.81 9.86 -7.16
CA GLU A 5 -3.73 10.18 -8.58
C GLU A 5 -4.88 9.51 -9.34
N ILE A 6 -5.58 10.29 -10.16
CA ILE A 6 -6.57 9.77 -11.09
C ILE A 6 -5.84 9.41 -12.38
N LEU A 7 -5.67 8.11 -12.63
CA LEU A 7 -4.96 7.63 -13.82
C LEU A 7 -5.77 7.86 -15.10
N SER A 8 -7.09 7.64 -15.03
CA SER A 8 -7.97 7.89 -16.16
C SER A 8 -9.39 8.23 -15.72
N VAL A 9 -10.09 9.01 -16.54
CA VAL A 9 -11.52 9.26 -16.43
C VAL A 9 -12.15 8.93 -17.77
N GLN A 10 -13.15 8.05 -17.76
CA GLN A 10 -13.80 7.56 -18.97
C GLN A 10 -15.30 7.61 -18.82
N ARG A 11 -16.01 7.96 -19.89
CA ARG A 11 -17.46 7.85 -19.93
C ARG A 11 -17.83 6.38 -20.13
N VAL A 12 -18.73 5.88 -19.29
CA VAL A 12 -19.26 4.52 -19.43
C VAL A 12 -20.41 4.58 -20.42
N GLU A 13 -20.20 4.01 -21.60
CA GLU A 13 -21.14 4.07 -22.73
C GLU A 13 -21.47 5.53 -23.11
N ASP A 14 -22.56 5.75 -23.84
CA ASP A 14 -23.07 7.10 -24.14
C ASP A 14 -23.93 7.70 -23.00
N GLY A 15 -23.91 7.06 -21.82
CA GLY A 15 -24.73 7.41 -20.66
C GLY A 15 -24.15 8.51 -19.77
N PRO A 16 -24.81 8.84 -18.64
CA PRO A 16 -24.35 9.88 -17.69
C PRO A 16 -23.30 9.36 -16.68
N LYS A 17 -22.77 8.15 -16.86
CA LYS A 17 -21.88 7.50 -15.89
C LYS A 17 -20.41 7.75 -16.24
N LEU A 18 -19.60 7.97 -15.21
CA LEU A 18 -18.15 8.07 -15.32
C LEU A 18 -17.50 6.88 -14.62
N PHE A 19 -16.46 6.33 -15.24
CA PHE A 19 -15.50 5.45 -14.64
C PHE A 19 -14.23 6.26 -14.32
N ILE A 20 -13.82 6.22 -13.06
CA ILE A 20 -12.63 6.92 -12.56
C ILE A 20 -11.65 5.87 -12.07
N GLU A 21 -10.49 5.80 -12.71
CA GLU A 21 -9.47 4.81 -12.42
C GLU A 21 -8.45 5.37 -11.42
N ILE A 22 -8.48 4.85 -10.19
CA ILE A 22 -7.61 5.25 -9.09
C ILE A 22 -6.89 3.99 -8.56
N PRO A 23 -5.71 3.64 -9.08
CA PRO A 23 -5.01 2.40 -8.70
C PRO A 23 -4.64 2.31 -7.22
N GLN A 24 -4.45 3.46 -6.57
CA GLN A 24 -4.09 3.55 -5.15
C GLN A 24 -5.28 3.36 -4.20
N ILE A 25 -6.52 3.32 -4.72
CA ILE A 25 -7.70 3.34 -3.85
C ILE A 25 -7.86 2.04 -3.06
N GLU A 26 -7.95 2.22 -1.74
CA GLU A 26 -8.14 1.17 -0.73
C GLU A 26 -9.42 1.43 0.09
N PRO A 27 -9.85 0.48 0.95
CA PRO A 27 -10.88 0.78 1.93
C PRO A 27 -10.47 1.97 2.82
N VAL A 28 -11.25 3.05 2.78
CA VAL A 28 -10.97 4.31 3.48
C VAL A 28 -12.21 4.81 4.21
N HIS A 29 -11.99 5.46 5.35
CA HIS A 29 -13.07 6.07 6.13
C HIS A 29 -13.76 7.20 5.37
N GLN A 30 -12.99 8.00 4.64
CA GLN A 30 -13.48 9.12 3.86
C GLN A 30 -12.69 9.26 2.56
N LEU A 31 -13.36 9.03 1.44
CA LEU A 31 -12.98 9.47 0.11
C LEU A 31 -13.66 10.81 -0.15
N HIS A 32 -12.89 11.80 -0.55
CA HIS A 32 -13.38 13.06 -1.10
C HIS A 32 -13.00 13.12 -2.58
N LEU A 33 -14.00 13.22 -3.45
CA LEU A 33 -13.81 13.51 -4.87
C LEU A 33 -14.48 14.85 -5.17
N HIS A 34 -13.78 15.71 -5.90
CA HIS A 34 -14.37 16.92 -6.46
C HIS A 34 -14.18 16.97 -7.98
N LEU A 35 -15.16 17.54 -8.66
CA LEU A 35 -15.11 17.86 -10.08
C LEU A 35 -15.45 19.34 -10.24
N ASP A 36 -14.55 20.08 -10.89
CA ASP A 36 -14.75 21.48 -11.22
C ASP A 36 -15.04 21.62 -12.72
N ASP A 37 -16.32 21.63 -13.09
CA ASP A 37 -16.78 21.82 -14.48
C ASP A 37 -17.95 22.80 -14.54
N GLY A 38 -17.65 24.10 -14.58
CA GLY A 38 -18.63 25.21 -14.55
C GLY A 38 -19.40 25.37 -13.21
N LYS A 39 -19.55 24.27 -12.46
CA LYS A 39 -20.03 24.17 -11.09
C LYS A 39 -19.22 23.11 -10.36
N ARG A 40 -18.85 23.39 -9.12
CA ARG A 40 -18.16 22.44 -8.26
C ARG A 40 -19.13 21.35 -7.80
N ILE A 41 -18.80 20.10 -8.08
CA ILE A 41 -19.48 18.92 -7.56
C ILE A 41 -18.56 18.27 -6.54
N GLU A 42 -19.09 17.94 -5.38
CA GLU A 42 -18.34 17.21 -4.34
C GLU A 42 -19.05 15.91 -3.97
N LEU A 43 -18.26 14.84 -3.86
CA LEU A 43 -18.67 13.56 -3.36
C LEU A 43 -17.84 13.23 -2.11
N PHE A 44 -18.53 12.97 -1.01
CA PHE A 44 -17.94 12.39 0.19
C PHE A 44 -18.50 10.97 0.37
N ALA A 45 -17.63 9.98 0.41
CA ALA A 45 -18.01 8.59 0.52
C ALA A 45 -17.11 7.81 1.48
N THR A 46 -17.60 6.72 2.04
CA THR A 46 -16.78 5.74 2.77
C THR A 46 -16.63 4.50 1.90
N ILE A 47 -15.41 3.98 1.79
CA ILE A 47 -15.13 2.74 1.05
C ILE A 47 -14.94 1.63 2.06
N HIS A 48 -15.96 0.80 2.26
CA HIS A 48 -15.89 -0.33 3.18
C HIS A 48 -15.13 -1.53 2.60
N GLN A 49 -15.26 -1.76 1.29
CA GLN A 49 -14.62 -2.87 0.58
C GLN A 49 -14.50 -2.56 -0.92
N LEU A 50 -13.56 -3.22 -1.59
CA LEU A 50 -13.43 -3.18 -3.04
C LEU A 50 -14.26 -4.31 -3.67
N GLY A 51 -14.96 -4.01 -4.77
CA GLY A 51 -15.65 -5.02 -5.57
C GLY A 51 -14.74 -5.70 -6.61
N GLU A 52 -15.34 -6.59 -7.40
CA GLU A 52 -14.67 -7.17 -8.57
C GLU A 52 -14.22 -6.06 -9.56
N PRO A 53 -13.14 -6.28 -10.33
CA PRO A 53 -12.69 -5.31 -11.33
C PRO A 53 -13.81 -4.93 -12.30
N PHE A 54 -14.07 -3.63 -12.44
CA PHE A 54 -15.01 -3.13 -13.44
C PHE A 54 -14.36 -3.17 -14.82
N THR A 55 -14.88 -4.01 -15.72
CA THR A 55 -14.31 -4.25 -17.06
C THR A 55 -15.10 -3.61 -18.19
N HIS A 56 -16.26 -3.01 -17.89
CA HIS A 56 -17.21 -2.49 -18.87
C HIS A 56 -16.84 -1.05 -19.31
N TYR A 57 -15.61 -0.86 -19.78
CA TYR A 57 -15.17 0.37 -20.43
C TYR A 57 -14.25 0.06 -21.62
N LYS A 58 -14.12 1.00 -22.54
CA LYS A 58 -13.36 0.79 -23.79
C LYS A 58 -11.87 0.69 -23.49
N GLY A 59 -11.22 -0.40 -23.95
CA GLY A 59 -9.77 -0.56 -23.80
C GLY A 59 -9.34 -1.04 -22.42
N TYR A 60 -10.19 -1.80 -21.72
CA TYR A 60 -9.85 -2.42 -20.44
C TYR A 60 -8.47 -3.07 -20.46
N ARG A 61 -7.65 -2.69 -19.48
CA ARG A 61 -6.38 -3.34 -19.16
C ARG A 61 -6.39 -3.63 -17.68
N LYS A 62 -6.03 -4.86 -17.31
CA LYS A 62 -5.83 -5.18 -15.89
C LYS A 62 -4.60 -4.41 -15.38
N ILE A 63 -4.81 -3.55 -14.40
CA ILE A 63 -3.76 -2.81 -13.70
C ILE A 63 -3.65 -3.39 -12.29
N GLU A 64 -2.42 -3.57 -11.80
CA GLU A 64 -2.21 -3.98 -10.41
C GLU A 64 -2.48 -2.81 -9.45
N LYS A 65 -3.14 -3.11 -8.34
CA LYS A 65 -3.42 -2.14 -7.27
C LYS A 65 -2.12 -1.76 -6.54
N THR A 66 -1.99 -0.49 -6.15
CA THR A 66 -0.85 0.04 -5.41
C THR A 66 -1.29 0.52 -4.02
N PHE A 67 -1.32 -0.39 -3.05
CA PHE A 67 -1.83 -0.10 -1.69
C PHE A 67 -0.78 0.55 -0.80
N GLY A 68 -1.17 1.59 -0.04
CA GLY A 68 -0.36 2.16 1.05
C GLY A 68 0.97 2.78 0.63
N ILE A 69 1.07 3.28 -0.60
CA ILE A 69 2.30 3.85 -1.14
C ILE A 69 2.08 5.31 -1.50
N ASP A 70 2.91 6.19 -0.96
CA ASP A 70 3.15 7.48 -1.59
C ASP A 70 3.79 7.22 -2.98
N PRO A 71 3.15 7.64 -4.09
CA PRO A 71 3.72 7.51 -5.43
C PRO A 71 5.14 8.10 -5.53
N ALA A 72 5.50 9.09 -4.71
CA ALA A 72 6.85 9.64 -4.60
C ALA A 72 7.87 8.62 -4.04
N LEU A 73 7.48 7.77 -3.09
CA LEU A 73 8.33 6.69 -2.54
C LEU A 73 8.58 5.56 -3.57
N VAL A 74 7.62 5.30 -4.45
CA VAL A 74 7.79 4.31 -5.53
C VAL A 74 8.53 4.88 -6.74
N SER A 75 8.26 6.13 -7.12
CA SER A 75 8.88 6.79 -8.29
C SER A 75 10.29 7.32 -8.03
N SER A 76 10.67 7.53 -6.77
CA SER A 76 12.03 7.93 -6.43
C SER A 76 12.99 6.74 -6.47
N ASP A 77 14.22 6.99 -6.91
CA ASP A 77 15.37 6.08 -6.76
C ASP A 77 15.82 5.94 -5.29
N LEU A 78 14.94 6.19 -4.31
CA LEU A 78 15.26 6.07 -2.90
C LEU A 78 15.56 4.61 -2.55
N HIS A 79 16.83 4.39 -2.22
CA HIS A 79 17.35 3.14 -1.68
C HIS A 79 17.89 3.35 -0.26
N ASP A 80 17.66 4.52 0.33
CA ASP A 80 18.10 4.82 1.70
C ASP A 80 17.33 3.94 2.70
N PRO A 81 18.01 3.02 3.40
CA PRO A 81 17.37 2.12 4.35
C PRO A 81 16.68 2.86 5.49
N GLU A 82 17.15 4.05 5.89
CA GLU A 82 16.57 4.82 7.00
C GLU A 82 15.18 5.32 6.64
N VAL A 83 15.03 5.89 5.44
CA VAL A 83 13.73 6.35 4.92
C VAL A 83 12.79 5.18 4.65
N LEU A 84 13.33 4.08 4.10
CA LEU A 84 12.53 2.87 3.85
C LEU A 84 12.02 2.21 5.15
N MET A 85 12.72 2.39 6.27
CA MET A 85 12.32 1.85 7.57
C MET A 85 11.07 2.54 8.15
N GLU A 86 10.73 3.76 7.73
CA GLU A 86 9.52 4.46 8.20
C GLU A 86 8.25 3.64 7.95
N ALA A 87 8.20 2.92 6.82
CA ALA A 87 7.09 2.03 6.47
C ALA A 87 6.92 0.86 7.46
N CYS A 88 7.99 0.48 8.17
CA CYS A 88 8.00 -0.62 9.13
C CYS A 88 7.75 -0.12 10.56
N THR A 89 8.29 1.03 10.94
CA THR A 89 8.20 1.57 12.31
C THR A 89 6.80 2.00 12.71
N ALA A 90 5.89 2.22 11.75
CA ALA A 90 4.47 2.47 12.03
C ALA A 90 3.81 1.34 12.85
N CYS A 91 4.25 0.09 12.66
CA CYS A 91 3.68 -1.08 13.34
C CYS A 91 4.69 -1.85 14.21
N HIS A 92 5.99 -1.62 14.03
CA HIS A 92 7.06 -2.35 14.72
C HIS A 92 7.89 -1.43 15.62
N HIS A 93 7.66 -1.52 16.93
CA HIS A 93 8.45 -0.79 17.91
C HIS A 93 9.85 -1.42 18.08
N PRO A 94 10.91 -0.65 18.39
CA PRO A 94 12.25 -1.20 18.54
C PRO A 94 12.36 -2.34 19.56
N LYS A 95 11.66 -2.24 20.70
CA LYS A 95 11.80 -3.18 21.82
C LYS A 95 10.51 -3.93 22.18
N ASP A 96 9.36 -3.28 22.01
CA ASP A 96 8.09 -3.75 22.55
C ASP A 96 7.17 -4.30 21.46
N GLN A 97 6.29 -5.22 21.82
CA GLN A 97 5.23 -5.66 20.92
C GLN A 97 4.12 -4.61 20.93
N THR A 98 3.76 -4.11 19.75
CA THR A 98 2.67 -3.12 19.59
C THR A 98 1.63 -3.69 18.63
N VAL A 99 1.53 -3.18 17.40
CA VAL A 99 0.68 -3.74 16.35
C VAL A 99 1.31 -5.03 15.81
N GLY A 100 2.62 -4.98 15.53
CA GLY A 100 3.46 -6.12 15.17
C GLY A 100 4.43 -6.53 16.29
N PRO A 101 5.19 -7.61 16.08
CA PRO A 101 6.29 -7.98 16.97
C PRO A 101 7.38 -6.89 17.00
N SER A 102 8.16 -6.83 18.08
CA SER A 102 9.24 -5.86 18.18
C SER A 102 10.36 -6.12 17.17
N LEU A 103 11.07 -5.07 16.76
CA LEU A 103 12.27 -5.22 15.92
C LEU A 103 13.34 -6.06 16.63
N LYS A 104 13.46 -5.98 17.96
CA LYS A 104 14.33 -6.87 18.75
C LYS A 104 13.96 -8.35 18.57
N PHE A 105 12.66 -8.68 18.59
CA PHE A 105 12.22 -10.06 18.34
C PHE A 105 12.54 -10.49 16.91
N ILE A 106 12.28 -9.63 15.92
CA ILE A 106 12.57 -9.92 14.50
C ILE A 106 14.07 -10.16 14.31
N ARG A 107 14.94 -9.30 14.87
CA ARG A 107 16.40 -9.50 14.89
C ARG A 107 16.78 -10.87 15.42
N GLY A 108 16.27 -11.25 16.59
CA GLY A 108 16.56 -12.56 17.18
C GLY A 108 16.08 -13.73 16.31
N ARG A 109 14.93 -13.60 15.66
CA ARG A 109 14.36 -14.65 14.80
C ARG A 109 15.10 -14.82 13.48
N TYR A 110 15.67 -13.74 12.94
CA TYR A 110 16.27 -13.70 11.60
C TYR A 110 17.76 -13.30 11.60
N ALA A 111 18.46 -13.43 12.74
CA ALA A 111 19.81 -12.88 12.97
C ALA A 111 20.83 -13.12 11.84
N GLU A 112 20.73 -14.25 11.13
CA GLU A 112 21.61 -14.62 10.02
C GLU A 112 20.85 -14.89 8.72
N ASN A 113 19.57 -14.53 8.67
CA ASN A 113 18.68 -14.80 7.55
C ASN A 113 17.89 -13.56 7.13
N PRO A 114 18.56 -12.55 6.56
CA PRO A 114 17.87 -11.38 6.03
C PRO A 114 16.90 -11.73 4.89
N ASN A 115 17.19 -12.78 4.11
CA ASN A 115 16.28 -13.26 3.06
C ASN A 115 14.95 -13.77 3.66
N GLY A 116 14.97 -14.31 4.86
CA GLY A 116 13.76 -14.70 5.59
C GLY A 116 12.86 -13.51 5.94
N ILE A 117 13.43 -12.33 6.20
CA ILE A 117 12.66 -11.08 6.37
C ILE A 117 12.06 -10.66 5.03
N VAL A 118 12.85 -10.72 3.94
CA VAL A 118 12.37 -10.38 2.59
C VAL A 118 11.20 -11.28 2.18
N ASP A 119 11.35 -12.59 2.30
CA ASP A 119 10.31 -13.55 1.91
C ASP A 119 9.04 -13.38 2.75
N TRP A 120 9.20 -13.09 4.05
CA TRP A 120 8.08 -12.77 4.93
C TRP A 120 7.37 -11.47 4.53
N ALA A 121 8.11 -10.38 4.31
CA ALA A 121 7.53 -9.09 3.93
C ALA A 121 6.85 -9.14 2.54
N MET A 122 7.38 -9.94 1.62
CA MET A 122 6.75 -10.21 0.33
C MET A 122 5.43 -10.98 0.50
N ASN A 123 5.36 -11.98 1.39
CA ASN A 123 4.18 -12.82 1.52
C ASN A 123 3.88 -13.18 2.98
N PRO A 124 3.43 -12.20 3.79
CA PRO A 124 3.24 -12.41 5.21
C PRO A 124 2.07 -13.35 5.44
N LYS A 125 2.20 -14.20 6.46
CA LYS A 125 1.13 -15.13 6.87
C LYS A 125 0.68 -14.78 8.28
N LYS A 126 -0.62 -14.90 8.54
CA LYS A 126 -1.12 -14.80 9.92
C LYS A 126 -0.73 -16.08 10.68
N ASN A 127 0.38 -16.02 11.39
CA ASN A 127 0.92 -17.13 12.20
C ASN A 127 0.70 -16.94 13.71
N ASN A 128 0.27 -15.76 14.12
CA ASN A 128 -0.08 -15.43 15.49
C ASN A 128 -1.52 -14.88 15.51
N PRO A 129 -2.49 -15.61 16.10
CA PRO A 129 -3.88 -15.17 16.17
C PRO A 129 -4.09 -13.87 16.97
N GLN A 130 -3.19 -13.56 17.91
CA GLN A 130 -3.25 -12.39 18.79
C GLN A 130 -2.72 -11.11 18.13
N LEU A 131 -2.05 -11.21 16.98
CA LEU A 131 -1.54 -10.05 16.24
C LEU A 131 -2.42 -9.69 15.04
N ALA A 132 -2.40 -8.41 14.70
CA ALA A 132 -2.99 -7.93 13.45
C ALA A 132 -2.26 -8.58 12.25
N PRO A 133 -2.98 -8.87 11.14
CA PRO A 133 -2.33 -9.35 9.92
C PRO A 133 -1.39 -8.28 9.37
N MET A 134 -0.14 -8.66 9.07
CA MET A 134 0.81 -7.78 8.41
C MET A 134 0.47 -7.65 6.91
N PRO A 135 0.43 -6.44 6.32
CA PRO A 135 0.22 -6.25 4.90
C PRO A 135 1.44 -6.70 4.08
N SER A 136 1.22 -7.05 2.81
CA SER A 136 2.30 -7.44 1.89
C SER A 136 3.05 -6.22 1.35
N PHE A 137 4.38 -6.29 1.31
CA PHE A 137 5.27 -5.25 0.79
C PHE A 137 5.89 -5.62 -0.57
N LYS A 138 5.20 -6.46 -1.38
CA LYS A 138 5.70 -6.87 -2.71
C LYS A 138 6.09 -5.70 -3.60
N PHE A 139 5.40 -4.57 -3.45
CA PHE A 139 5.62 -3.37 -4.24
C PHE A 139 7.01 -2.74 -4.07
N LEU A 140 7.67 -2.93 -2.93
CA LEU A 140 9.05 -2.46 -2.72
C LEU A 140 10.06 -3.29 -3.54
N GLY A 141 9.68 -4.51 -3.92
CA GLY A 141 10.56 -5.46 -4.58
C GLY A 141 11.67 -5.99 -3.67
N LYS A 142 12.29 -7.09 -4.10
CA LYS A 142 13.29 -7.80 -3.28
C LYS A 142 14.51 -6.94 -2.94
N LYS A 143 14.94 -6.05 -3.85
CA LYS A 143 16.14 -5.22 -3.66
C LYS A 143 15.99 -4.27 -2.47
N ARG A 144 14.90 -3.49 -2.41
CA ARG A 144 14.66 -2.54 -1.30
C ARG A 144 14.35 -3.28 0.00
N LEU A 145 13.56 -4.36 -0.07
CA LEU A 145 13.32 -5.21 1.10
C LEU A 145 14.61 -5.82 1.66
N ARG A 146 15.59 -6.13 0.79
CA ARG A 146 16.89 -6.63 1.25
C ARG A 146 17.65 -5.57 2.04
N ALA A 147 17.64 -4.32 1.60
CA ALA A 147 18.27 -3.19 2.32
C ALA A 147 17.57 -2.93 3.67
N ILE A 148 16.24 -2.95 3.70
CA ILE A 148 15.45 -2.89 4.94
C ILE A 148 15.83 -4.05 5.88
N ALA A 149 15.94 -5.27 5.35
CA ALA A 149 16.27 -6.43 6.17
C ALA A 149 17.67 -6.31 6.80
N GLU A 150 18.66 -5.76 6.09
CA GLU A 150 19.99 -5.49 6.66
C GLU A 150 19.90 -4.49 7.80
N LYS A 151 19.18 -3.40 7.57
CA LYS A 151 18.96 -2.36 8.57
C LYS A 151 18.22 -2.84 9.81
N ILE A 152 17.25 -3.75 9.65
CA ILE A 152 16.57 -4.39 10.78
C ILE A 152 17.57 -5.21 11.60
N LEU A 153 18.55 -5.85 10.95
CA LEU A 153 19.52 -6.75 11.61
C LEU A 153 20.74 -6.04 12.21
N GLU A 154 21.01 -4.79 11.81
CA GLU A 154 21.89 -3.86 12.54
C GLU A 154 21.41 -3.63 13.99
#